data_AF-A0A3D1JUI7-F1
#
_entry.id   AF-A0A3D1JUI7-F1
#
_cell.length_a   1.000
_cell.length_b   1.000
_cell.length_c   1.000
_cell.angle_alpha   90.00
_cell.angle_beta   90.00
_cell.angle_gamma   90.00
#
_symmetry.space_group_name_H-M   'P 1'
#
loop_
_entity.id
_entity.type
_entity.pdbx_description
1 polymer ?
#
loop_
_entity_poly.entity_id
_entity_poly.type
_entity_poly.pdbx_seq_one_letter_code
_entity_poly.pdbx_strand_id
1 'polypeptide(L)'
;DSVFGNAFICTSVETFEKAVKIADEKGFPITKNIRWTSVKNPYNRIVLLPDDDFPFDYYDNIVFLDKPSSTGYAAYLMNKFPRAEFYLYENAKETEIADLPNVSDADLRFIYVKIKDYLCYHKERNVFDLYFALKSYNFKYSPTAAYLAFGVFKELGLLITDEAGLLKIGGNKCNLSDSYIYRKYIKRTI
;
A
#
# COMPACT_ATOMS: atom_id res chain seq x y z
N ASP A 1 -9.38 18.92 21.61
CA ASP A 1 -9.68 18.91 20.17
C ASP A 1 -10.79 17.92 19.88
N SER A 2 -11.90 18.40 19.32
CA SER A 2 -13.07 17.58 19.05
C SER A 2 -12.79 16.65 17.86
N VAL A 3 -12.71 15.36 18.17
CA VAL A 3 -12.74 14.24 17.23
C VAL A 3 -14.09 14.30 16.50
N PHE A 4 -14.10 14.14 15.17
CA PHE A 4 -15.33 14.24 14.38
C PHE A 4 -15.24 13.38 13.12
N GLY A 5 -16.23 12.52 12.91
CA GLY A 5 -16.44 11.74 11.67
C GLY A 5 -15.76 10.38 11.65
N ASN A 6 -16.10 9.56 10.64
CA ASN A 6 -15.62 8.19 10.50
C ASN A 6 -14.62 8.04 9.34
N ALA A 7 -13.57 7.25 9.53
CA ALA A 7 -12.65 6.83 8.47
C ALA A 7 -12.96 5.40 8.03
N PHE A 8 -13.35 5.22 6.77
CA PHE A 8 -13.58 3.94 6.13
C PHE A 8 -12.35 3.56 5.31
N ILE A 9 -11.62 2.54 5.74
CA ILE A 9 -10.33 2.14 5.19
C ILE A 9 -10.50 0.97 4.24
N CYS A 10 -10.00 1.13 3.02
CA CYS A 10 -9.90 0.09 2.00
C CYS A 10 -8.43 -0.25 1.75
N THR A 11 -8.13 -1.53 1.59
CA THR A 11 -6.80 -2.04 1.27
C THR A 11 -6.70 -2.56 -0.16
N SER A 12 -7.82 -2.68 -0.87
CA SER A 12 -7.86 -2.94 -2.31
C SER A 12 -8.60 -1.84 -3.10
N VAL A 13 -8.17 -1.64 -4.35
CA VAL A 13 -8.84 -0.73 -5.30
C VAL A 13 -10.28 -1.18 -5.54
N GLU A 14 -10.53 -2.50 -5.62
CA GLU A 14 -11.87 -3.06 -5.83
C GLU A 14 -12.83 -2.68 -4.69
N THR A 15 -12.40 -2.84 -3.44
CA THR A 15 -13.20 -2.43 -2.26
C THR A 15 -13.44 -0.92 -2.27
N PHE A 16 -12.42 -0.14 -2.61
CA PHE A 16 -12.53 1.31 -2.69
C PHE A 16 -13.56 1.76 -3.75
N GLU A 17 -13.44 1.27 -4.98
CA GLU A 17 -14.37 1.59 -6.06
C GLU A 17 -15.80 1.16 -5.73
N LYS A 18 -15.96 -0.01 -5.10
CA LYS A 18 -17.27 -0.51 -4.65
C LYS A 18 -17.87 0.38 -3.55
N ALA A 19 -17.08 0.75 -2.54
CA ALA A 19 -17.52 1.61 -1.46
C ALA A 19 -17.90 3.01 -1.97
N VAL A 20 -17.12 3.57 -2.90
CA VAL A 20 -17.42 4.82 -3.59
C VAL A 20 -18.74 4.74 -4.34
N LYS A 21 -18.94 3.68 -5.14
CA LYS A 21 -20.17 3.47 -5.90
C LYS A 21 -21.39 3.40 -4.98
N ILE A 22 -21.33 2.63 -3.89
CA ILE A 22 -22.42 2.53 -2.91
C ILE A 22 -22.72 3.90 -2.29
N ALA A 23 -21.68 4.65 -1.92
CA ALA A 23 -21.85 5.96 -1.34
C ALA A 23 -22.54 6.95 -2.30
N ASP A 24 -22.20 6.89 -3.59
CA ASP A 24 -22.84 7.69 -4.63
C ASP A 24 -24.30 7.31 -4.84
N GLU A 25 -24.59 6.02 -5.00
CA GLU A 25 -25.95 5.52 -5.21
C GLU A 25 -26.88 5.84 -4.02
N LYS A 26 -26.33 5.87 -2.81
CA LYS A 26 -27.08 6.17 -1.57
C LYS A 26 -27.05 7.66 -1.19
N GLY A 27 -26.28 8.49 -1.89
CA GLY A 27 -26.16 9.91 -1.61
C GLY A 27 -25.52 10.22 -0.25
N PHE A 28 -24.57 9.40 0.22
CA PHE A 28 -23.91 9.65 1.50
C PHE A 28 -22.95 10.84 1.39
N PRO A 29 -22.96 11.79 2.36
CA PRO A 29 -22.04 12.92 2.38
C PRO A 29 -20.66 12.47 2.89
N ILE A 30 -19.92 11.76 2.02
CA ILE A 30 -18.61 11.16 2.33
C ILE A 30 -17.54 11.66 1.37
N THR A 31 -16.38 12.04 1.89
CA THR A 31 -15.24 12.45 1.07
C THR A 31 -14.48 11.20 0.61
N LYS A 32 -14.08 11.17 -0.66
CA LYS A 32 -13.46 10.00 -1.31
C LYS A 32 -12.02 10.31 -1.64
N ASN A 33 -11.11 9.62 -0.97
CA ASN A 33 -9.71 9.97 -1.02
C ASN A 33 -8.89 8.73 -1.39
N ILE A 34 -8.09 8.86 -2.45
CA ILE A 34 -7.08 7.86 -2.80
C ILE A 34 -5.86 7.99 -1.87
N ARG A 35 -5.69 9.14 -1.18
CA ARG A 35 -4.65 9.43 -0.16
C ARG A 35 -5.13 10.45 0.87
N TRP A 36 -4.50 10.52 2.04
CA TRP A 36 -4.66 11.64 2.96
C TRP A 36 -4.20 12.95 2.29
N THR A 37 -5.10 13.93 2.26
CA THR A 37 -4.73 15.31 1.98
C THR A 37 -4.49 16.00 3.31
N SER A 38 -3.46 16.85 3.42
CA SER A 38 -3.06 17.58 4.64
C SER A 38 -4.16 18.48 5.23
N VAL A 39 -5.32 18.57 4.56
CA VAL A 39 -6.51 19.23 5.04
C VAL A 39 -7.22 18.32 6.05
N LYS A 40 -7.15 18.68 7.33
CA LYS A 40 -7.99 18.10 8.39
C LYS A 40 -9.46 18.38 8.06
N ASN A 41 -10.14 17.39 7.48
CA ASN A 41 -11.54 17.49 7.09
C ASN A 41 -12.41 16.66 8.06
N PRO A 42 -13.32 17.29 8.84
CA PRO A 42 -14.15 16.54 9.79
C PRO A 42 -15.15 15.57 9.13
N TYR A 43 -15.37 15.59 7.82
CA TYR A 43 -16.35 14.67 7.22
C TYR A 43 -15.93 13.20 7.23
N ASN A 44 -16.94 12.31 7.24
CA ASN A 44 -16.78 10.90 6.94
C ASN A 44 -15.92 10.72 5.68
N ARG A 45 -15.03 9.73 5.67
CA ARG A 45 -14.04 9.56 4.60
C ARG A 45 -13.86 8.12 4.18
N ILE A 46 -13.83 7.84 2.87
CA ILE A 46 -13.34 6.57 2.32
C ILE A 46 -11.89 6.78 1.88
N VAL A 47 -10.99 5.92 2.35
CA VAL A 47 -9.53 6.04 2.15
C VAL A 47 -8.98 4.73 1.62
N LEU A 48 -8.33 4.77 0.46
CA LEU A 48 -7.55 3.64 -0.05
C LEU A 48 -6.12 3.70 0.50
N LEU A 49 -5.62 2.60 1.07
CA LEU A 49 -4.22 2.42 1.49
C LEU A 49 -3.65 3.64 2.24
N PRO A 50 -4.15 3.95 3.44
CA PRO A 50 -3.60 5.04 4.26
C PRO A 50 -2.10 4.84 4.50
N ASP A 51 -1.35 5.93 4.43
CA ASP A 51 0.08 5.97 4.75
C ASP A 51 0.31 5.98 6.27
N ASP A 52 1.57 5.84 6.69
CA ASP A 52 1.95 5.78 8.11
C ASP A 52 1.58 7.05 8.88
N ASP A 53 1.50 8.18 8.18
CA ASP A 53 1.16 9.50 8.72
C ASP A 53 -0.36 9.78 8.72
N PHE A 54 -1.19 8.83 8.30
CA PHE A 54 -2.63 8.98 8.33
C PHE A 54 -3.11 9.24 9.78
N PRO A 55 -3.83 10.34 10.04
CA PRO A 55 -4.18 10.73 11.40
C PRO A 55 -5.40 9.94 11.89
N PHE A 56 -5.20 8.65 12.15
CA PHE A 56 -6.21 7.75 12.71
C PHE A 56 -6.87 8.33 13.98
N ASP A 57 -6.10 9.01 14.83
CA ASP A 57 -6.56 9.62 16.08
C ASP A 57 -7.54 10.80 15.90
N TYR A 58 -7.66 11.34 14.68
CA TYR A 58 -8.55 12.46 14.37
C TYR A 58 -10.03 12.03 14.19
N TYR A 59 -10.28 10.73 14.00
CA TYR A 59 -11.61 10.18 13.69
C TYR A 59 -12.26 9.49 14.89
N ASP A 60 -13.60 9.53 14.95
CA ASP A 60 -14.37 8.92 16.04
C ASP A 60 -14.32 7.40 15.93
N ASN A 61 -14.48 6.89 14.70
CA ASN A 61 -14.37 5.48 14.38
C ASN A 61 -13.48 5.27 13.16
N ILE A 62 -12.69 4.20 13.20
CA ILE A 62 -11.91 3.71 12.07
C ILE A 62 -12.52 2.37 11.67
N VAL A 63 -13.08 2.30 10.46
CA VAL A 63 -13.81 1.15 9.94
C VAL A 63 -13.04 0.56 8.76
N PHE A 64 -12.44 -0.62 8.94
CA PHE A 64 -11.81 -1.33 7.82
C PHE A 64 -12.89 -2.08 7.02
N LEU A 65 -12.98 -1.79 5.71
CA LEU A 65 -13.96 -2.35 4.79
C LEU A 65 -13.49 -3.65 4.10
N ASP A 66 -12.20 -3.96 4.20
CA ASP A 66 -11.61 -5.22 3.78
C ASP A 66 -10.51 -5.67 4.75
N LYS A 67 -10.12 -6.95 4.65
CA LYS A 67 -9.08 -7.52 5.51
C LYS A 67 -7.72 -7.02 5.02
N PRO A 68 -6.88 -6.44 5.89
CA PRO A 68 -5.54 -6.03 5.50
C PRO A 68 -4.72 -7.23 5.04
N SER A 69 -3.89 -7.03 4.00
CA SER A 69 -3.17 -8.09 3.30
C SER A 69 -2.12 -8.85 4.14
N SER A 70 -1.87 -8.44 5.39
CA SER A 70 -0.85 -9.05 6.25
C SER A 70 -1.44 -9.57 7.56
N THR A 71 -1.10 -10.82 7.88
CA THR A 71 -1.42 -11.46 9.15
C THR A 71 -0.77 -10.67 10.28
N GLY A 72 -1.59 -10.03 11.14
CA GLY A 72 -1.13 -9.25 12.30
C GLY A 72 -1.20 -7.73 12.16
N TYR A 73 -1.33 -7.17 10.95
CA TYR A 73 -1.46 -5.71 10.79
C TYR A 73 -2.81 -5.18 11.29
N ALA A 74 -3.88 -5.94 11.08
CA ALA A 74 -5.17 -5.67 11.72
C ALA A 74 -5.03 -5.59 13.25
N ALA A 75 -4.41 -6.59 13.87
CA ALA A 75 -4.20 -6.64 15.32
C ALA A 75 -3.31 -5.49 15.81
N TYR A 76 -2.26 -5.14 15.07
CA TYR A 76 -1.43 -3.97 15.38
C TYR A 76 -2.24 -2.67 15.37
N LEU A 77 -3.07 -2.46 14.36
CA LEU A 77 -3.92 -1.28 14.24
C LEU A 77 -4.97 -1.21 15.36
N MET A 78 -5.59 -2.34 15.73
CA MET A 78 -6.54 -2.40 16.87
C MET A 78 -5.85 -2.10 18.20
N ASN A 79 -4.64 -2.61 18.40
CA ASN A 79 -3.87 -2.36 19.62
C ASN A 79 -3.41 -0.89 19.72
N LYS A 80 -3.01 -0.30 18.58
CA LYS A 80 -2.54 1.08 18.52
C LYS A 80 -3.68 2.09 18.59
N PHE A 81 -4.83 1.75 18.00
CA PHE A 81 -6.01 2.60 17.93
C PHE A 81 -7.23 1.84 18.50
N PRO A 82 -7.48 1.92 19.82
CA PRO A 82 -8.54 1.14 20.48
C PRO A 82 -9.97 1.43 19.98
N ARG A 83 -10.14 2.49 19.18
CA ARG A 83 -11.40 2.91 18.53
C ARG A 83 -11.54 2.37 17.10
N ALA A 84 -10.65 1.48 16.66
CA ALA A 84 -10.73 0.83 15.37
C ALA A 84 -11.63 -0.41 15.41
N GLU A 85 -12.62 -0.45 14.52
CA GLU A 85 -13.53 -1.58 14.30
C GLU A 85 -13.33 -2.15 12.89
N PHE A 86 -13.51 -3.47 12.74
CA PHE A 86 -13.46 -4.15 11.44
C PHE A 86 -14.86 -4.52 11.02
N TYR A 87 -15.32 -3.98 9.89
CA TYR A 87 -16.54 -4.43 9.23
C TYR A 87 -16.15 -5.02 7.89
N LEU A 88 -15.84 -6.31 7.92
CA LEU A 88 -15.54 -7.08 6.72
C LEU A 88 -16.80 -7.12 5.85
N TYR A 89 -16.68 -6.64 4.61
CA TYR A 89 -17.75 -6.80 3.63
C TYR A 89 -18.11 -8.30 3.48
N GLU A 90 -19.39 -8.62 3.39
CA GLU A 90 -19.86 -9.99 3.09
C GLU A 90 -19.28 -10.39 1.72
N ASN A 91 -18.35 -11.36 1.69
CA ASN A 91 -17.51 -11.78 0.55
C ASN A 91 -16.18 -11.02 0.32
N ALA A 92 -15.63 -10.31 1.31
CA ALA A 92 -14.23 -9.86 1.23
C ALA A 92 -13.32 -11.10 1.13
N LYS A 93 -12.71 -11.31 -0.04
CA LYS A 93 -11.78 -12.43 -0.25
C LYS A 93 -10.59 -12.25 0.68
N GLU A 94 -10.29 -13.26 1.49
CA GLU A 94 -8.95 -13.37 2.05
C GLU A 94 -7.99 -13.44 0.87
N THR A 95 -7.03 -12.52 0.78
CA THR A 95 -5.94 -12.69 -0.17
C THR A 95 -5.05 -13.76 0.43
N GLU A 96 -5.26 -15.02 0.03
CA GLU A 96 -4.41 -16.11 0.46
C GLU A 96 -3.01 -15.90 -0.15
N ILE A 97 -1.97 -16.44 0.49
CA ILE A 97 -0.60 -16.40 -0.07
C ILE A 97 -0.56 -16.99 -1.50
N ALA A 98 -1.49 -17.89 -1.81
CA ALA A 98 -1.70 -18.47 -3.14
C ALA A 98 -2.13 -17.44 -4.21
N ASP A 99 -2.78 -16.34 -3.82
CA ASP A 99 -3.24 -15.25 -4.69
C ASP A 99 -2.19 -14.15 -4.90
N LEU A 100 -1.03 -14.25 -4.26
CA LEU A 100 0.06 -13.32 -4.52
C LEU A 100 0.54 -13.46 -5.97
N PRO A 101 0.83 -12.34 -6.65
CA PRO A 101 1.27 -12.37 -8.04
C PRO A 101 2.54 -13.20 -8.15
N ASN A 102 2.59 -14.09 -9.14
CA ASN A 102 3.78 -14.87 -9.43
C ASN A 102 4.85 -13.94 -10.05
N VAL A 103 5.78 -13.47 -9.22
CA VAL A 103 6.90 -12.62 -9.66
C VAL A 103 8.14 -13.51 -9.79
N SER A 104 8.69 -13.65 -11.00
CA SER A 104 9.92 -14.42 -11.19
C SER A 104 11.17 -13.62 -10.80
N ASP A 105 12.30 -14.29 -10.61
CA ASP A 105 13.61 -13.61 -10.48
C ASP A 105 13.92 -12.68 -11.67
N ALA A 106 13.49 -13.07 -12.88
CA ALA A 106 13.66 -12.25 -14.08
C ALA A 106 12.80 -10.99 -14.00
N ASP A 107 11.58 -11.10 -13.48
CA ASP A 107 10.71 -9.95 -13.24
C ASP A 107 11.31 -9.01 -12.20
N LEU A 108 11.83 -9.52 -11.08
CA LEU A 108 12.51 -8.68 -10.09
C LEU A 108 13.69 -7.91 -10.69
N ARG A 109 14.53 -8.58 -11.48
CA ARG A 109 15.65 -7.91 -12.17
C ARG A 109 15.15 -6.84 -13.14
N PHE A 110 14.10 -7.13 -13.90
CA PHE A 110 13.53 -6.17 -14.85
C PHE A 110 12.92 -4.96 -14.12
N ILE A 111 12.16 -5.18 -13.05
CA ILE A 111 11.57 -4.12 -12.24
C ILE A 111 12.68 -3.25 -11.64
N TYR A 112 13.75 -3.85 -11.11
CA TYR A 112 14.90 -3.10 -10.58
C TYR A 112 15.54 -2.20 -11.63
N VAL A 113 15.78 -2.71 -12.85
CA VAL A 113 16.32 -1.90 -13.96
C VAL A 113 15.40 -0.73 -14.28
N LYS A 114 14.08 -0.94 -14.33
CA LYS A 114 13.12 0.14 -14.59
C LYS A 114 13.13 1.22 -13.51
N ILE A 115 13.20 0.83 -12.24
CA ILE A 115 13.33 1.79 -11.14
C ILE A 115 14.65 2.56 -11.26
N LYS A 116 15.75 1.85 -11.51
CA LYS A 116 17.08 2.44 -11.63
C LYS A 116 17.12 3.47 -12.76
N ASP A 117 16.65 3.11 -13.94
CA ASP A 117 16.62 3.99 -15.11
C ASP A 117 15.74 5.22 -14.84
N TYR A 118 14.61 5.03 -14.17
CA TYR A 118 13.70 6.13 -13.83
C TYR A 118 14.32 7.10 -12.80
N LEU A 119 14.83 6.58 -11.69
CA LEU A 119 15.41 7.40 -10.62
C LEU A 119 16.75 8.08 -11.00
N CYS A 120 17.36 7.71 -12.13
CA CYS A 120 18.49 8.46 -12.70
C CYS A 120 18.11 9.90 -13.10
N TYR A 121 16.85 10.11 -13.52
CA TYR A 121 16.39 11.38 -14.07
C TYR A 121 15.24 12.01 -13.27
N HIS A 122 14.61 11.24 -12.39
CA HIS A 122 13.43 11.64 -11.65
C HIS A 122 13.65 11.50 -10.14
N LYS A 123 12.89 12.29 -9.37
CA LYS A 123 12.96 12.32 -7.91
C LYS A 123 11.62 11.90 -7.34
N GLU A 124 11.59 10.74 -6.70
CA GLU A 124 10.41 10.23 -6.01
C GLU A 124 10.64 10.18 -4.52
N ARG A 125 9.62 10.48 -3.73
CA ARG A 125 9.71 10.43 -2.26
C ARG A 125 9.28 9.09 -1.69
N ASN A 126 8.40 8.37 -2.38
CA ASN A 126 7.86 7.11 -1.90
C ASN A 126 7.59 6.14 -3.05
N VAL A 127 7.44 4.87 -2.67
CA VAL A 127 7.31 3.75 -3.61
C VAL A 127 5.96 3.73 -4.34
N PHE A 128 4.94 4.39 -3.80
CA PHE A 128 3.64 4.52 -4.46
C PHE A 128 3.73 5.51 -5.63
N ASP A 129 4.31 6.70 -5.42
CA ASP A 129 4.49 7.68 -6.50
C ASP A 129 5.40 7.12 -7.60
N LEU A 130 6.47 6.44 -7.20
CA LEU A 130 7.31 5.67 -8.12
C LEU A 130 6.51 4.63 -8.94
N TYR A 131 5.58 3.90 -8.33
CA TYR A 131 4.73 2.95 -9.06
C TYR A 131 3.86 3.64 -10.11
N PHE A 132 3.15 4.72 -9.76
CA PHE A 132 2.27 5.43 -10.71
C PHE A 132 3.05 6.13 -11.81
N ALA A 133 4.21 6.69 -11.47
CA ALA A 133 5.14 7.23 -12.44
C ALA A 133 5.55 6.13 -13.44
N LEU A 134 6.08 5.00 -12.96
CA LEU A 134 6.43 3.86 -13.81
C LEU A 134 5.22 3.36 -14.62
N LYS A 135 4.01 3.35 -14.04
CA LYS A 135 2.80 2.93 -14.74
C LYS A 135 2.51 3.77 -15.97
N SER A 136 2.77 5.07 -15.88
CA SER A 136 2.66 6.02 -17.01
C SER A 136 3.69 5.74 -18.12
N TYR A 137 4.75 4.96 -17.85
CA TYR A 137 5.74 4.46 -18.81
C TYR A 137 5.52 2.99 -19.20
N ASN A 138 4.27 2.54 -19.32
CA ASN A 138 3.90 1.16 -19.71
C ASN A 138 4.44 0.07 -18.78
N PHE A 139 4.54 0.36 -17.47
CA PHE A 139 4.93 -0.66 -16.49
C PHE A 139 3.83 -1.72 -16.34
N LYS A 140 4.12 -2.94 -16.78
CA LYS A 140 3.14 -4.03 -16.94
C LYS A 140 2.74 -4.74 -15.64
N TYR A 141 3.44 -4.48 -14.53
CA TYR A 141 3.22 -5.19 -13.28
C TYR A 141 2.02 -4.62 -12.53
N SER A 142 1.33 -5.47 -11.77
CA SER A 142 0.27 -5.06 -10.86
C SER A 142 0.85 -4.27 -9.69
N PRO A 143 0.04 -3.46 -8.97
CA PRO A 143 0.49 -2.76 -7.78
C PRO A 143 1.12 -3.72 -6.77
N THR A 144 0.46 -4.85 -6.49
CA THR A 144 0.94 -5.86 -5.52
C THR A 144 2.29 -6.45 -5.92
N ALA A 145 2.51 -6.75 -7.20
CA ALA A 145 3.79 -7.26 -7.69
C ALA A 145 4.92 -6.21 -7.55
N ALA A 146 4.60 -4.96 -7.83
CA ALA A 146 5.53 -3.85 -7.66
C ALA A 146 5.90 -3.64 -6.18
N TYR A 147 4.91 -3.66 -5.28
CA TYR A 147 5.15 -3.54 -3.84
C TYR A 147 6.02 -4.65 -3.28
N LEU A 148 5.78 -5.91 -3.68
CA LEU A 148 6.63 -7.03 -3.28
C LEU A 148 8.06 -6.81 -3.76
N ALA A 149 8.26 -6.41 -5.02
CA ALA A 149 9.58 -6.12 -5.57
C ALA A 149 10.28 -4.98 -4.82
N PHE A 150 9.59 -3.87 -4.56
CA PHE A 150 10.14 -2.74 -3.80
C PHE A 150 10.51 -3.14 -2.37
N GLY A 151 9.70 -3.98 -1.72
CA GLY A 151 9.99 -4.55 -0.41
C GLY A 151 11.28 -5.36 -0.41
N VAL A 152 11.45 -6.25 -1.40
CA VAL A 152 12.70 -7.00 -1.60
C VAL A 152 13.89 -6.05 -1.78
N PHE A 153 13.78 -5.03 -2.62
CA PHE A 153 14.90 -4.10 -2.85
C PHE A 153 15.23 -3.25 -1.63
N LYS A 154 14.25 -2.88 -0.82
CA LYS A 154 14.48 -2.19 0.46
C LYS A 154 15.22 -3.07 1.46
N GLU A 155 14.80 -4.33 1.65
CA GLU A 155 15.49 -5.27 2.55
C GLU A 155 16.93 -5.52 2.12
N LEU A 156 17.19 -5.55 0.82
CA LEU A 156 18.52 -5.75 0.25
C LEU A 156 19.37 -4.47 0.20
N GLY A 157 18.83 -3.32 0.62
CA GLY A 157 19.50 -2.02 0.53
C GLY A 157 19.70 -1.52 -0.91
N LEU A 158 19.01 -2.12 -1.89
CA LEU A 158 19.06 -1.76 -3.30
C LEU A 158 18.18 -0.54 -3.63
N LEU A 159 17.14 -0.32 -2.84
CA LEU A 159 16.28 0.86 -2.90
C LEU A 159 16.25 1.50 -1.50
N ILE A 160 16.82 2.69 -1.38
CA ILE A 160 16.98 3.39 -0.10
C ILE A 160 16.42 4.80 -0.19
N THR A 161 16.16 5.40 0.96
CA THR A 161 15.78 6.81 1.07
C THR A 161 17.00 7.62 1.48
N ASP A 162 17.26 8.75 0.83
CA ASP A 162 18.31 9.68 1.24
C ASP A 162 17.88 10.60 2.39
N GLU A 163 18.80 11.45 2.85
CA GLU A 163 18.57 12.39 3.95
C GLU A 163 17.46 13.43 3.64
N ALA A 164 17.17 13.67 2.36
CA ALA A 164 16.10 14.58 1.91
C ALA A 164 14.74 13.87 1.75
N GLY A 165 14.67 12.57 2.05
CA GLY A 165 13.46 11.77 1.89
C GLY A 165 13.21 11.31 0.46
N LEU A 166 14.22 11.31 -0.41
CA LEU A 166 14.11 10.87 -1.80
C LEU A 166 14.58 9.42 -1.98
N LEU A 167 13.84 8.66 -2.77
CA LEU A 167 14.24 7.33 -3.20
C LEU A 167 15.44 7.40 -4.12
N LYS A 168 16.44 6.56 -3.85
CA LYS A 168 17.62 6.35 -4.68
C LYS A 168 17.97 4.87 -4.75
N ILE A 169 18.69 4.51 -5.81
CA ILE A 169 19.34 3.19 -5.89
C ILE A 169 20.55 3.19 -4.97
N GLY A 170 20.65 2.15 -4.14
CA GLY A 170 21.72 1.97 -3.17
C GLY A 170 22.33 0.57 -3.24
N GLY A 171 23.24 0.30 -2.31
CA GLY A 171 23.78 -1.04 -2.06
C GLY A 171 24.71 -1.57 -3.15
N ASN A 172 25.20 -2.79 -2.90
CA ASN A 172 26.01 -3.57 -3.84
C ASN A 172 25.20 -4.74 -4.39
N LYS A 173 25.70 -5.37 -5.45
CA LYS A 173 25.13 -6.62 -5.97
C LYS A 173 25.03 -7.66 -4.84
N CYS A 174 23.83 -8.17 -4.63
CA CYS A 174 23.48 -9.10 -3.54
C CYS A 174 22.66 -10.29 -4.05
N ASN A 175 22.41 -11.27 -3.18
CA ASN A 175 21.57 -12.42 -3.52
C ASN A 175 20.11 -12.12 -3.16
N LEU A 176 19.16 -12.44 -4.04
CA LEU A 176 17.72 -12.30 -3.75
C LEU A 176 17.33 -13.13 -2.52
N SER A 177 17.99 -14.27 -2.32
CA SER A 177 17.76 -15.15 -1.17
C SER A 177 18.10 -14.51 0.18
N ASP A 178 18.77 -13.36 0.23
CA ASP A 178 19.04 -12.63 1.46
C ASP A 178 17.79 -11.89 1.98
N SER A 179 16.83 -11.58 1.11
CA SER A 179 15.55 -10.96 1.47
C SER A 179 14.57 -11.96 2.08
N TYR A 180 13.98 -11.61 3.22
CA TYR A 180 12.91 -12.38 3.86
C TYR A 180 11.64 -12.36 2.99
N ILE A 181 11.27 -11.20 2.45
CA ILE A 181 10.09 -11.07 1.58
C ILE A 181 10.24 -11.98 0.37
N TYR A 182 11.42 -12.00 -0.25
CA TYR A 182 11.70 -12.88 -1.37
C TYR A 182 11.54 -14.36 -0.97
N ARG A 183 12.19 -14.81 0.11
CA ARG A 183 12.11 -16.21 0.56
C ARG A 183 10.68 -16.64 0.91
N LYS A 184 9.88 -15.76 1.50
CA LYS A 184 8.57 -16.10 2.04
C LYS A 184 7.44 -15.99 1.03
N TYR A 185 7.47 -14.98 0.17
CA TYR A 185 6.32 -14.61 -0.65
C TYR A 185 6.57 -14.76 -2.16
N ILE A 186 7.82 -14.94 -2.58
CA ILE A 186 8.19 -14.99 -4.01
C ILE A 186 8.80 -16.34 -4.37
N LYS A 187 9.82 -16.76 -3.62
CA LYS A 187 10.45 -18.07 -3.78
C LYS A 187 9.49 -19.14 -3.28
N ARG A 188 8.69 -19.71 -4.19
CA ARG A 188 7.91 -20.91 -3.90
C ARG A 188 8.89 -22.01 -3.53
N THR A 189 8.95 -22.36 -2.26
CA THR A 189 9.66 -23.54 -1.79
C THR A 189 8.75 -24.71 -2.16
N ILE A 190 9.08 -25.41 -3.26
CA ILE A 190 8.50 -26.73 -3.56
C ILE A 190 9.20 -27.73 -2.63
#